data_AF-A0ABD6GGS5-F1
#
_entry.id   AF-A0ABD6GGS5-F1
#
_cell.length_a   1.000
_cell.length_b   1.000
_cell.length_c   1.000
_cell.angle_alpha   90.00
_cell.angle_beta   90.00
_cell.angle_gamma   90.00
#
_symmetry.space_group_name_H-M   'P 1'
#
loop_
_entity.id
_entity.type
_entity.pdbx_description
1 polymer ?
#
loop_
_entity_poly.entity_id
_entity_poly.type
_entity_poly.pdbx_seq_one_letter_code
_entity_poly.pdbx_strand_id
1 'polypeptide(L)'
;MKLAWVAVIAVVHLQGMTLPVSADDLYSASPDVICKREMIYLDVWKAQSVIVNVDYDQAGQGRLHVNNRSWLKITSDQQRAIAIAAFCPVAVRFGKGELIVSSNDETVWGSVVNGVWHSRLAP
;
A
#
# COMPACT_ATOMS: atom_id res chain seq x y z
N MET A 1 57.50 42.67 32.83
CA MET A 1 56.37 42.60 31.87
C MET A 1 56.81 41.89 30.61
N LYS A 2 56.30 40.67 30.36
CA LYS A 2 55.97 40.07 29.05
C LYS A 2 55.53 38.61 29.27
N LEU A 3 54.22 38.40 29.17
CA LEU A 3 53.55 37.08 29.13
C LEU A 3 53.62 36.50 27.71
N ALA A 4 53.83 35.19 27.58
CA ALA A 4 53.51 34.40 26.38
C ALA A 4 53.29 32.94 26.78
N TRP A 5 52.08 32.58 27.21
CA TRP A 5 51.07 31.81 26.46
C TRP A 5 51.51 30.40 26.06
N VAL A 6 51.17 29.42 26.91
CA VAL A 6 51.19 27.99 26.59
C VAL A 6 49.84 27.63 25.96
N ALA A 7 49.84 27.20 24.70
CA ALA A 7 48.66 26.69 24.03
C ALA A 7 48.44 25.22 24.41
N VAL A 8 47.37 24.93 25.15
CA VAL A 8 46.92 23.56 25.44
C VAL A 8 46.01 23.12 24.29
N ILE A 9 46.49 22.17 23.46
CA ILE A 9 45.70 21.55 22.40
C ILE A 9 44.80 20.50 23.04
N ALA A 10 43.51 20.80 23.18
CA ALA A 10 42.50 19.83 23.57
C ALA A 10 42.17 18.93 22.37
N VAL A 11 42.63 17.68 22.40
CA VAL A 11 42.24 16.65 21.43
C VAL A 11 40.84 16.16 21.80
N VAL A 12 39.81 16.75 21.17
CA VAL A 12 38.44 16.26 21.29
C VAL A 12 38.33 14.95 20.51
N HIS A 13 38.33 13.82 21.22
CA HIS A 13 37.97 12.52 20.65
C HIS A 13 36.48 12.55 20.30
N LEU A 14 36.16 12.76 19.02
CA LEU A 14 34.84 12.46 18.47
C LEU A 14 34.65 10.95 18.49
N GLN A 15 34.05 10.44 19.57
CA GLN A 15 33.45 9.13 19.58
C GLN A 15 32.28 9.15 18.59
N GLY A 16 32.46 8.48 17.45
CA GLY A 16 31.39 8.27 16.49
C GLY A 16 30.25 7.51 17.17
N MET A 17 29.15 8.21 17.44
CA MET A 17 27.91 7.58 17.83
C MET A 17 27.32 6.86 16.62
N THR A 18 27.69 5.61 16.40
CA THR A 18 26.88 4.71 15.58
C THR A 18 25.63 4.39 16.38
N LEU A 19 24.55 5.13 16.13
CA LEU A 19 23.24 4.77 16.67
C LEU A 19 22.89 3.35 16.18
N PRO A 20 22.59 2.41 17.08
CA PRO A 20 22.07 1.11 16.66
C PRO A 20 20.70 1.36 16.03
N VAL A 21 20.62 1.30 14.71
CA VAL A 21 19.34 1.17 14.01
C VAL A 21 18.74 -0.15 14.49
N SER A 22 17.71 -0.05 15.32
CA SER A 22 17.04 -1.23 15.88
C SER A 22 16.46 -2.05 14.74
N ALA A 23 16.68 -3.36 14.77
CA ALA A 23 16.10 -4.28 13.78
C ALA A 23 14.55 -4.27 13.81
N ASP A 24 13.93 -3.73 14.86
CA ASP A 24 12.48 -3.54 14.97
C ASP A 24 11.93 -2.47 14.00
N ASP A 25 12.74 -1.49 13.57
CA ASP A 25 12.31 -0.47 12.59
C ASP A 25 12.23 -1.01 11.16
N LEU A 26 12.78 -2.21 10.90
CA LEU A 26 12.75 -2.84 9.58
C LEU A 26 11.44 -3.56 9.27
N TYR A 27 10.54 -3.74 10.25
CA TYR A 27 9.31 -4.53 10.10
C TYR A 27 8.01 -3.72 10.02
N SER A 28 8.08 -2.39 10.08
CA SER A 28 6.90 -1.50 9.99
C SER A 28 6.90 -0.68 8.69
N ALA A 29 7.26 -1.30 7.57
CA ALA A 29 7.09 -0.65 6.28
C ALA A 29 5.59 -0.39 6.05
N SER A 30 5.22 0.86 5.72
CA SER A 30 3.83 1.20 5.45
C SER A 30 3.30 0.39 4.26
N PRO A 31 1.99 0.12 4.18
CA PRO A 31 1.40 -0.59 3.06
C PRO A 31 1.73 0.03 1.70
N ASP A 32 1.95 1.34 1.63
CA ASP A 32 2.33 2.04 0.39
C ASP A 32 3.71 1.62 -0.14
N VAL A 33 4.61 1.17 0.75
CA VAL A 33 5.93 0.66 0.39
C VAL A 33 5.83 -0.81 -0.02
N ILE A 34 5.12 -1.63 0.76
CA ILE A 34 5.01 -3.07 0.52
C ILE A 34 4.17 -3.34 -0.75
N CYS A 35 3.06 -2.63 -0.93
CA CYS A 35 2.14 -2.78 -2.05
C CYS A 35 2.46 -1.85 -3.23
N LYS A 36 3.68 -1.30 -3.31
CA LYS A 36 4.01 -0.25 -4.28
C LYS A 36 3.71 -0.66 -5.73
N ARG A 37 3.98 -1.92 -6.08
CA ARG A 37 3.75 -2.43 -7.44
C ARG A 37 2.26 -2.50 -7.75
N GLU A 38 1.46 -2.97 -6.80
CA GLU A 38 0.01 -3.06 -6.88
C GLU A 38 -0.60 -1.66 -6.99
N MET A 39 -0.13 -0.70 -6.20
CA MET A 39 -0.61 0.69 -6.26
C MET A 39 -0.35 1.32 -7.63
N ILE A 40 0.85 1.15 -8.20
CA ILE A 40 1.17 1.63 -9.56
C ILE A 40 0.25 0.96 -10.60
N TYR A 41 0.00 -0.34 -10.45
CA TYR A 41 -0.91 -1.07 -11.34
C TYR A 41 -2.34 -0.50 -11.27
N LEU A 42 -2.84 -0.19 -10.07
CA LEU A 42 -4.16 0.42 -9.88
C LEU A 42 -4.21 1.84 -10.46
N ASP A 43 -3.15 2.64 -10.33
CA ASP A 43 -3.08 3.99 -10.90
C ASP A 43 -3.22 3.98 -12.43
N VAL A 44 -2.64 2.99 -13.11
CA VAL A 44 -2.81 2.80 -14.56
C VAL A 44 -4.28 2.55 -14.92
N TRP A 45 -4.98 1.71 -14.15
CA TRP A 45 -6.40 1.42 -14.38
C TRP A 45 -7.33 2.57 -13.98
N LYS A 46 -6.92 3.39 -13.01
CA LYS A 46 -7.58 4.64 -12.67
C LYS A 46 -7.45 5.66 -13.80
N ALA A 47 -6.26 5.80 -14.39
CA ALA A 47 -6.04 6.65 -15.56
C ALA A 47 -6.87 6.20 -16.79
N GLN A 48 -7.16 4.90 -16.90
CA GLN A 48 -8.04 4.34 -17.94
C GLN A 48 -9.53 4.39 -17.58
N SER A 49 -9.91 5.04 -16.47
CA SER A 49 -11.31 5.16 -16.02
C SER A 49 -12.02 3.82 -15.78
N VAL A 50 -11.26 2.75 -15.47
CA VAL A 50 -11.83 1.49 -14.97
C VAL A 50 -12.07 1.59 -13.47
N ILE A 51 -11.11 2.13 -12.74
CA ILE A 51 -11.20 2.38 -11.29
C ILE A 51 -11.62 3.83 -11.07
N VAL A 52 -12.57 4.04 -10.15
CA VAL A 52 -12.99 5.36 -9.67
C VAL A 52 -12.17 5.74 -8.45
N ASN A 53 -12.23 4.92 -7.40
CA ASN A 53 -11.45 5.05 -6.17
C ASN A 53 -11.32 3.70 -5.45
N VAL A 54 -10.42 3.67 -4.47
CA VAL A 54 -10.28 2.54 -3.54
C VAL A 54 -10.32 3.12 -2.14
N ASP A 55 -11.24 2.63 -1.33
CA ASP A 55 -11.43 3.03 0.05
C ASP A 55 -11.00 1.87 0.97
N TYR A 56 -10.27 2.19 2.02
CA TYR A 56 -9.79 1.24 3.00
C TYR A 56 -10.38 1.59 4.35
N ASP A 57 -11.36 0.80 4.77
CA ASP A 57 -12.06 1.00 6.02
C ASP A 57 -11.18 0.53 7.18
N GLN A 58 -11.55 0.91 8.40
CA GLN A 58 -10.95 0.32 9.58
C GLN A 58 -11.56 -1.07 9.81
N ALA A 59 -10.75 -2.03 10.31
CA ALA A 59 -11.12 -3.42 10.61
C ALA A 59 -11.11 -4.43 9.45
N GLY A 60 -10.13 -4.36 8.54
CA GLY A 60 -9.90 -5.44 7.57
C GLY A 60 -10.90 -5.49 6.41
N GLN A 61 -11.60 -4.39 6.17
CA GLN A 61 -12.51 -4.22 5.05
C GLN A 61 -12.00 -3.12 4.12
N GLY A 62 -12.25 -3.29 2.82
CA GLY A 62 -12.04 -2.24 1.85
C GLY A 62 -13.05 -2.33 0.72
N ARG A 63 -13.11 -1.28 -0.08
CA ARG A 63 -14.00 -1.17 -1.22
C ARG A 63 -13.27 -0.62 -2.43
N LEU A 64 -13.31 -1.37 -3.51
CA LEU A 64 -12.89 -0.93 -4.83
C LEU A 64 -14.11 -0.46 -5.60
N HIS A 65 -14.13 0.83 -5.93
CA HIS A 65 -15.17 1.43 -6.76
C HIS A 65 -14.75 1.44 -8.23
N VAL A 66 -15.58 0.88 -9.10
CA VAL A 66 -15.30 0.74 -10.53
C VAL A 66 -16.34 1.44 -11.38
N ASN A 67 -15.93 1.91 -12.56
CA ASN A 67 -16.87 2.36 -13.57
C ASN A 67 -17.54 1.14 -14.20
N ASN A 68 -18.87 1.03 -14.07
CA ASN A 68 -19.65 -0.13 -14.55
C ASN A 68 -19.35 -0.48 -16.02
N ARG A 69 -19.42 0.50 -16.94
CA ARG A 69 -19.20 0.24 -18.38
C ARG A 69 -17.76 -0.14 -18.69
N SER A 70 -16.78 0.49 -18.06
CA SER A 70 -15.36 0.19 -18.29
C SER A 70 -14.98 -1.17 -17.69
N TRP A 71 -15.53 -1.50 -16.53
CA TRP A 71 -15.31 -2.78 -15.85
C TRP A 71 -15.81 -3.96 -16.69
N LEU A 72 -16.99 -3.84 -17.31
CA LEU A 72 -17.56 -4.89 -18.15
C LEU A 72 -16.85 -5.04 -19.52
N LYS A 73 -16.00 -4.10 -19.91
CA LYS A 73 -15.24 -4.16 -21.17
C LYS A 73 -13.89 -4.87 -21.05
N ILE A 74 -13.38 -5.03 -19.83
CA ILE A 74 -12.12 -5.71 -19.59
C ILE A 74 -12.34 -7.21 -19.39
N THR A 75 -11.29 -7.99 -19.58
CA THR A 75 -11.34 -9.45 -19.42
C THR A 75 -11.50 -9.85 -17.95
N SER A 76 -12.02 -11.06 -17.69
CA SER A 76 -12.13 -11.61 -16.34
C SER A 76 -10.78 -11.70 -15.61
N ASP A 77 -9.70 -12.00 -16.32
CA ASP A 77 -8.34 -12.03 -15.75
C ASP A 77 -7.87 -10.64 -15.32
N GLN A 78 -8.19 -9.60 -16.11
CA GLN A 78 -7.90 -8.21 -15.74
C GLN A 78 -8.72 -7.80 -14.52
N GLN A 79 -10.01 -8.15 -14.47
CA GLN A 79 -10.88 -7.89 -13.31
C GLN A 79 -10.29 -8.53 -12.04
N ARG A 80 -9.93 -9.82 -12.12
CA ARG A 80 -9.29 -10.56 -11.03
C ARG A 80 -7.99 -9.89 -10.59
N ALA A 81 -7.10 -9.56 -11.53
CA ALA A 81 -5.81 -8.95 -11.23
C ALA A 81 -5.97 -7.58 -10.55
N ILE A 82 -6.90 -6.76 -11.00
CA ILE A 82 -7.24 -5.47 -10.38
C ILE A 82 -7.74 -5.68 -8.95
N ALA A 83 -8.69 -6.61 -8.76
CA ALA A 83 -9.27 -6.86 -7.45
C ALA A 83 -8.21 -7.35 -6.44
N ILE A 84 -7.34 -8.29 -6.85
CA ILE A 84 -6.27 -8.81 -5.99
C ILE A 84 -5.24 -7.70 -5.68
N ALA A 85 -4.86 -6.87 -6.65
CA ALA A 85 -3.96 -5.75 -6.42
C ALA A 85 -4.54 -4.77 -5.38
N ALA A 86 -5.82 -4.43 -5.50
CA ALA A 86 -6.51 -3.55 -4.56
C ALA A 86 -6.61 -4.13 -3.14
N PHE A 87 -6.56 -5.46 -2.98
CA PHE A 87 -6.59 -6.13 -1.68
C PHE A 87 -5.26 -6.03 -0.91
N CYS A 88 -4.13 -5.72 -1.56
CA CYS A 88 -2.82 -5.74 -0.92
C CYS A 88 -2.75 -4.91 0.38
N PRO A 89 -3.24 -3.65 0.46
CA PRO A 89 -3.19 -2.89 1.71
C PRO A 89 -4.03 -3.51 2.83
N VAL A 90 -5.13 -4.19 2.51
CA VAL A 90 -5.94 -4.93 3.49
C VAL A 90 -5.12 -6.10 4.05
N ALA A 91 -4.50 -6.88 3.17
CA ALA A 91 -3.64 -8.00 3.56
C ALA A 91 -2.44 -7.56 4.42
N VAL A 92 -1.76 -6.49 4.03
CA VAL A 92 -0.58 -5.98 4.76
C VAL A 92 -0.96 -5.43 6.12
N ARG A 93 -2.07 -4.67 6.23
CA ARG A 93 -2.48 -4.06 7.51
C ARG A 93 -3.06 -5.07 8.49
N PHE A 94 -3.80 -6.07 8.01
CA PHE A 94 -4.64 -6.90 8.88
C PHE A 94 -4.36 -8.41 8.77
N GLY A 95 -3.52 -8.85 7.83
CA GLY A 95 -3.20 -10.26 7.56
C GLY A 95 -4.33 -11.06 6.90
N LYS A 96 -5.58 -10.63 7.07
CA LYS A 96 -6.81 -11.21 6.53
C LYS A 96 -7.85 -10.11 6.33
N GLY A 97 -8.87 -10.37 5.52
CA GLY A 97 -9.94 -9.40 5.31
C GLY A 97 -10.74 -9.62 4.04
N GLU A 98 -11.54 -8.61 3.71
CA GLU A 98 -12.38 -8.58 2.52
C GLU A 98 -12.23 -7.26 1.77
N LEU A 99 -12.17 -7.33 0.45
CA LEU A 99 -12.31 -6.18 -0.44
C LEU A 99 -13.53 -6.39 -1.34
N ILE A 100 -14.53 -5.51 -1.23
CA ILE A 100 -15.73 -5.57 -2.09
C ILE A 100 -15.46 -4.76 -3.36
N VAL A 101 -15.78 -5.32 -4.52
CA VAL A 101 -15.73 -4.60 -5.81
C VAL A 101 -17.15 -4.21 -6.20
N SER A 102 -17.41 -2.91 -6.29
CA SER A 102 -18.74 -2.38 -6.61
C SER A 102 -18.67 -1.19 -7.57
N SER A 103 -19.72 -0.94 -8.33
CA SER A 103 -19.87 0.33 -9.05
C SER A 103 -20.52 1.42 -8.20
N ASN A 104 -20.54 2.65 -8.71
CA ASN A 104 -21.12 3.82 -8.04
C ASN A 104 -22.63 3.70 -7.79
N ASP A 105 -23.33 2.82 -8.51
CA ASP A 105 -24.74 2.46 -8.30
C ASP A 105 -24.92 1.33 -7.28
N GLU A 106 -23.87 1.04 -6.50
CA GLU A 106 -23.80 -0.01 -5.47
C GLU A 106 -23.92 -1.45 -6.00
N THR A 107 -23.93 -1.65 -7.33
CA THR A 107 -23.90 -3.00 -7.90
C THR A 107 -22.59 -3.69 -7.52
N VAL A 108 -22.68 -4.83 -6.84
CA VAL A 108 -21.53 -5.63 -6.42
C VAL A 108 -21.14 -6.61 -7.52
N TRP A 109 -19.91 -6.49 -8.02
CA TRP A 109 -19.36 -7.33 -9.08
C TRP A 109 -18.59 -8.55 -8.57
N GLY A 110 -18.16 -8.49 -7.30
CA GLY A 110 -17.45 -9.57 -6.64
C GLY A 110 -16.74 -9.09 -5.38
N SER A 111 -15.97 -9.98 -4.76
CA SER A 111 -15.12 -9.63 -3.64
C SER A 111 -13.84 -10.43 -3.62
N VAL A 112 -12.80 -9.88 -2.99
CA VAL A 112 -11.60 -10.63 -2.62
C VAL A 112 -11.69 -10.96 -1.15
N VAL A 113 -11.68 -12.24 -0.79
CA VAL A 113 -11.67 -12.71 0.59
C VAL A 113 -10.36 -13.43 0.82
N ASN A 114 -9.53 -12.91 1.74
CA ASN A 114 -8.23 -13.50 2.08
C ASN A 114 -7.35 -13.80 0.84
N GLY A 115 -7.33 -12.88 -0.13
CA GLY A 115 -6.52 -13.00 -1.35
C GLY A 115 -7.15 -13.83 -2.47
N VAL A 116 -8.36 -14.38 -2.27
CA VAL A 116 -9.08 -15.15 -3.29
C VAL A 116 -10.19 -14.29 -3.90
N TRP A 117 -10.18 -14.18 -5.23
CA TRP A 117 -11.21 -13.46 -5.99
C TRP A 117 -12.47 -14.33 -6.17
N HIS A 118 -13.62 -13.76 -5.84
CA HIS A 118 -14.95 -14.34 -6.02
C HIS A 118 -15.77 -13.44 -6.95
N SER A 119 -15.89 -13.85 -8.21
CA SER A 119 -16.69 -13.13 -9.21
C SER A 119 -18.18 -13.36 -8.99
N ARG A 120 -19.00 -12.33 -9.24
CA ARG A 120 -20.47 -12.47 -9.40
C ARG A 120 -20.91 -12.43 -10.86
N LEU A 121 -19.98 -12.21 -11.78
CA LEU A 121 -20.24 -12.11 -13.22
C LEU A 121 -20.17 -13.46 -13.95
N ALA A 122 -19.45 -14.44 -13.40
CA ALA A 122 -19.35 -15.80 -13.92
C ALA A 122 -18.94 -16.77 -12.79
N PRO A 123 -19.51 -17.99 -12.74
CA PRO A 123 -19.08 -19.06 -11.83
C PRO A 123 -17.69 -19.63 -12.20
#